data_AF-A0A6I3G5S6-F1
#
_entry.id   AF-A0A6I3G5S6-F1
#
_cell.length_a   1.000
_cell.length_b   1.000
_cell.length_c   1.000
_cell.angle_alpha   90.00
_cell.angle_beta   90.00
_cell.angle_gamma   90.00
#
_symmetry.space_group_name_H-M   'P 1'
#
loop_
_entity.id
_entity.type
_entity.pdbx_description
1 polymer ?
#
loop_
_entity_poly.entity_id
_entity_poly.type
_entity_poly.pdbx_seq_one_letter_code
_entity_poly.pdbx_strand_id
1 'polypeptide(L)'
;MASEEVEIGTGFSVHLDNFDGPFDLLLQLISRHKMDITEVSLSIVTDEFIAFIRALEASGEGWRLDQATEFLVIAATLLDLKAARLLPSGEVEDEEDLALLEARDILFARLLQYRAFKEIAATFAAQIEAADKSFARVVALDPGLSALLPEVLIGVGPARFAAIAERCLTPKTPPVVAVQHL
;
A
#
# COMPACT_ATOMS: atom_id res chain seq x y z
N MET A 1 -24.31 -2.30 48.84
CA MET A 1 -24.50 -3.22 47.70
C MET A 1 -25.39 -2.51 46.70
N ALA A 2 -24.81 -1.90 45.69
CA ALA A 2 -25.48 -1.48 44.48
C ALA A 2 -24.44 -1.67 43.39
N SER A 3 -24.68 -2.68 42.56
CA SER A 3 -23.86 -3.11 41.44
C SER A 3 -23.90 -2.05 40.35
N GLU A 4 -22.74 -1.52 40.00
CA GLU A 4 -22.55 -0.64 38.85
C GLU A 4 -22.25 -1.55 37.65
N GLU A 5 -23.24 -1.71 36.77
CA GLU A 5 -23.08 -2.39 35.49
C GLU A 5 -22.19 -1.50 34.60
N VAL A 6 -21.00 -2.01 34.29
CA VAL A 6 -20.12 -1.41 33.29
C VAL A 6 -20.66 -1.83 31.93
N GLU A 7 -21.38 -0.94 31.26
CA GLU A 7 -21.65 -1.08 29.83
C GLU A 7 -20.32 -1.08 29.05
N ILE A 8 -19.98 -2.23 28.49
CA ILE A 8 -18.86 -2.36 27.56
C ILE A 8 -19.32 -1.74 26.24
N GLY A 9 -19.11 -0.44 26.09
CA GLY A 9 -19.29 0.24 24.81
C GLY A 9 -18.46 -0.44 23.73
N THR A 10 -19.12 -1.00 22.72
CA THR A 10 -18.54 -1.56 21.50
C THR A 10 -18.04 -0.44 20.56
N GLY A 11 -17.26 0.49 21.11
CA GLY A 11 -16.70 1.63 20.39
C GLY A 11 -15.22 1.40 20.12
N PHE A 12 -14.89 0.52 19.17
CA PHE A 12 -13.54 0.51 18.61
C PHE A 12 -13.47 1.63 17.56
N SER A 13 -13.02 2.83 17.97
CA SER A 13 -12.77 3.92 17.04
C SER A 13 -11.42 3.66 16.37
N VAL A 14 -11.44 3.44 15.05
CA VAL A 14 -10.24 3.45 14.22
C VAL A 14 -10.26 4.77 13.48
N HIS A 15 -9.30 5.63 13.80
CA HIS A 15 -9.09 6.88 13.09
C HIS A 15 -8.70 6.56 11.64
N LEU A 16 -9.44 7.14 10.71
CA LEU A 16 -9.30 6.96 9.27
C LEU A 16 -8.29 7.96 8.73
N ASP A 17 -7.01 7.58 8.77
CA ASP A 17 -5.94 8.25 8.01
C ASP A 17 -4.87 7.26 7.47
N ASN A 18 -4.98 5.95 7.75
CA ASN A 18 -3.82 5.04 7.68
C ASN A 18 -3.95 3.81 6.76
N PHE A 19 -4.93 3.75 5.86
CA PHE A 19 -5.05 2.62 4.92
C PHE A 19 -4.58 3.00 3.52
N ASP A 20 -3.64 2.21 3.00
CA ASP A 20 -3.13 2.37 1.63
C ASP A 20 -4.09 1.76 0.57
N GLY A 21 -5.29 1.32 0.96
CA GLY A 21 -6.30 0.78 0.04
C GLY A 21 -7.20 -0.31 0.66
N PRO A 22 -8.14 -0.87 -0.12
CA PRO A 22 -9.13 -1.85 0.38
C PRO A 22 -8.50 -3.18 0.77
N PHE A 23 -7.43 -3.60 0.09
CA PHE A 23 -6.70 -4.83 0.45
C PHE A 23 -6.03 -4.73 1.82
N ASP A 24 -5.60 -3.53 2.21
CA ASP A 24 -4.97 -3.35 3.51
C ASP A 24 -5.98 -3.47 4.66
N LEU A 25 -7.14 -2.84 4.48
CA LEU A 25 -8.25 -3.00 5.40
C LEU A 25 -8.64 -4.48 5.53
N LEU A 26 -8.78 -5.21 4.41
CA LEU A 26 -9.08 -6.64 4.43
C LEU A 26 -8.02 -7.45 5.18
N LEU A 27 -6.73 -7.20 4.95
CA LEU A 27 -5.67 -7.88 5.69
C LEU A 27 -5.75 -7.62 7.19
N GLN A 28 -6.06 -6.38 7.60
CA GLN A 28 -6.20 -6.05 9.02
C GLN A 28 -7.41 -6.76 9.65
N LEU A 29 -8.56 -6.76 8.97
CA LEU A 29 -9.76 -7.45 9.43
C LEU A 29 -9.51 -8.96 9.56
N ILE A 30 -8.89 -9.58 8.56
CA ILE A 30 -8.51 -11.00 8.57
C ILE A 30 -7.52 -11.30 9.72
N SER A 31 -6.52 -10.45 9.90
CA SER A 31 -5.52 -10.60 10.98
C SER A 31 -6.15 -10.54 12.38
N ARG A 32 -7.16 -9.69 12.58
CA ARG A 32 -7.87 -9.53 13.86
C ARG A 32 -8.63 -10.78 14.28
N HIS A 33 -9.22 -11.50 13.31
CA HIS A 33 -10.01 -12.70 13.60
C HIS A 33 -9.19 -13.97 13.86
N LYS A 34 -7.85 -13.88 13.83
CA LYS A 34 -6.91 -14.94 14.30
C LYS A 34 -7.31 -16.36 13.86
N MET A 35 -7.83 -16.55 12.67
CA MET A 35 -8.24 -17.88 12.22
C MET A 35 -7.95 -18.07 10.75
N ASP A 36 -7.55 -19.31 10.45
CA ASP A 36 -7.24 -19.84 9.14
C ASP A 36 -8.12 -19.24 8.07
N ILE A 37 -7.50 -18.89 6.93
CA ILE A 37 -8.13 -18.38 5.70
C ILE A 37 -9.09 -19.46 5.18
N THR A 38 -10.20 -19.60 5.88
CA THR A 38 -11.24 -20.61 5.73
C THR A 38 -12.54 -19.86 5.53
N GLU A 39 -13.48 -20.55 4.95
CA GLU A 39 -14.62 -19.92 4.32
C GLU A 39 -15.58 -19.23 5.30
N VAL A 40 -15.57 -19.64 6.58
CA VAL A 40 -16.34 -19.02 7.67
C VAL A 40 -15.81 -17.61 8.00
N SER A 41 -14.52 -17.34 7.75
CA SER A 41 -13.90 -16.03 7.97
C SER A 41 -14.35 -15.00 6.94
N LEU A 42 -14.71 -15.40 5.71
CA LEU A 42 -15.01 -14.43 4.65
C LEU A 42 -16.31 -13.68 4.91
N SER A 43 -17.38 -14.36 5.34
CA SER A 43 -18.65 -13.70 5.63
C SER A 43 -18.54 -12.66 6.74
N ILE A 44 -17.80 -12.98 7.82
CA ILE A 44 -17.56 -12.08 8.95
C ILE A 44 -16.76 -10.86 8.49
N VAL A 45 -15.70 -11.08 7.72
CA VAL A 45 -14.86 -10.01 7.16
C VAL A 45 -15.67 -9.12 6.20
N THR A 46 -16.54 -9.69 5.36
CA THR A 46 -17.44 -8.92 4.50
C THR A 46 -18.35 -8.03 5.32
N ASP A 47 -18.97 -8.53 6.39
CA ASP A 47 -19.85 -7.73 7.25
C ASP A 47 -19.11 -6.57 7.92
N GLU A 48 -17.90 -6.82 8.43
CA GLU A 48 -17.07 -5.77 9.02
C GLU A 48 -16.57 -4.76 8.00
N PHE A 49 -16.21 -5.19 6.80
CA PHE A 49 -15.79 -4.31 5.70
C PHE A 49 -16.93 -3.36 5.29
N ILE A 50 -18.14 -3.90 5.11
CA ILE A 50 -19.32 -3.08 4.77
C ILE A 50 -19.71 -2.15 5.93
N ALA A 51 -19.64 -2.63 7.17
CA ALA A 51 -19.91 -1.80 8.34
C ALA A 51 -18.92 -0.63 8.45
N PHE A 52 -17.64 -0.88 8.19
CA PHE A 52 -16.60 0.15 8.18
C PHE A 52 -16.86 1.21 7.10
N ILE A 53 -17.17 0.79 5.87
CA ILE A 53 -17.50 1.72 4.78
C ILE A 53 -18.71 2.59 5.13
N ARG A 54 -19.77 2.00 5.69
CA ARG A 54 -20.97 2.75 6.09
C ARG A 54 -20.70 3.72 7.23
N ALA A 55 -19.86 3.35 8.19
CA ALA A 55 -19.47 4.23 9.30
C ALA A 55 -18.67 5.44 8.78
N LEU A 56 -17.76 5.21 7.83
CA LEU A 56 -17.00 6.27 7.17
C LEU A 56 -17.94 7.22 6.40
N GLU A 57 -18.87 6.69 5.61
CA GLU A 57 -19.85 7.50 4.88
C GLU A 57 -20.70 8.37 5.83
N ALA A 58 -21.13 7.81 6.96
CA ALA A 58 -21.94 8.51 7.95
C ALA A 58 -21.16 9.58 8.76
N SER A 59 -19.83 9.48 8.83
CA SER A 59 -18.97 10.40 9.60
C SER A 59 -18.87 11.82 9.01
N GLY A 60 -19.29 12.01 7.75
CA GLY A 60 -19.27 13.32 7.11
C GLY A 60 -17.89 13.80 6.66
N GLU A 61 -16.82 13.03 6.87
CA GLU A 61 -15.46 13.34 6.40
C GLU A 61 -15.31 13.25 4.88
N GLY A 62 -16.32 12.70 4.19
CA GLY A 62 -16.38 12.64 2.74
C GLY A 62 -15.40 11.62 2.16
N TRP A 63 -15.83 10.89 1.14
CA TRP A 63 -14.91 10.02 0.43
C TRP A 63 -13.90 10.85 -0.34
N ARG A 64 -12.62 10.47 -0.26
CA ARG A 64 -11.68 10.75 -1.34
C ARG A 64 -12.18 9.99 -2.58
N LEU A 65 -12.72 10.71 -3.56
CA LEU A 65 -13.43 10.15 -4.72
C LEU A 65 -12.59 9.11 -5.49
N ASP A 66 -11.28 9.30 -5.52
CA ASP A 66 -10.27 8.40 -6.08
C ASP A 66 -10.15 7.07 -5.32
N GLN A 67 -10.25 7.09 -3.99
CA GLN A 67 -10.26 5.90 -3.15
C GLN A 67 -11.61 5.18 -3.21
N ALA A 68 -12.68 5.90 -3.55
CA ALA A 68 -14.03 5.36 -3.46
C ALA A 68 -14.31 4.20 -4.41
N THR A 69 -13.81 4.30 -5.64
CA THR A 69 -14.08 3.30 -6.67
C THR A 69 -13.50 1.94 -6.31
N GLU A 70 -12.29 1.88 -5.76
CA GLU A 70 -11.63 0.62 -5.42
C GLU A 70 -12.35 -0.12 -4.29
N PHE A 71 -12.72 0.60 -3.23
CA PHE A 71 -13.48 0.04 -2.11
C PHE A 71 -14.86 -0.44 -2.55
N LEU A 72 -15.55 0.28 -3.44
CA LEU A 72 -16.85 -0.12 -3.97
C LEU A 72 -16.77 -1.40 -4.80
N VAL A 73 -15.75 -1.55 -5.67
CA VAL A 73 -15.55 -2.78 -6.46
C VAL A 73 -15.31 -3.98 -5.55
N ILE A 74 -14.47 -3.81 -4.52
CA ILE A 74 -14.20 -4.88 -3.56
C ILE A 74 -15.43 -5.18 -2.70
N ALA A 75 -16.18 -4.16 -2.27
CA ALA A 75 -17.43 -4.33 -1.53
C ALA A 75 -18.46 -5.14 -2.33
N ALA A 76 -18.67 -4.79 -3.61
CA ALA A 76 -19.58 -5.50 -4.50
C ALA A 76 -19.13 -6.96 -4.67
N THR A 77 -17.86 -7.19 -4.97
CA THR A 77 -17.29 -8.55 -5.11
C THR A 77 -17.51 -9.38 -3.84
N LEU A 78 -17.28 -8.81 -2.65
CA LEU A 78 -17.47 -9.52 -1.38
C LEU A 78 -18.95 -9.82 -1.08
N LEU A 79 -19.86 -8.92 -1.46
CA LEU A 79 -21.29 -9.10 -1.34
C LEU A 79 -21.80 -10.20 -2.27
N ASP A 80 -21.35 -10.22 -3.52
CA ASP A 80 -21.70 -11.24 -4.50
C ASP A 80 -21.25 -12.63 -4.02
N LEU A 81 -20.01 -12.74 -3.53
CA LEU A 81 -19.48 -13.96 -2.94
C LEU A 81 -20.26 -14.41 -1.70
N LYS A 82 -20.73 -13.46 -0.87
CA LYS A 82 -21.56 -13.77 0.31
C LYS A 82 -22.97 -14.22 -0.10
N ALA A 83 -23.58 -13.56 -1.09
CA ALA A 83 -24.92 -13.87 -1.56
C ALA A 83 -24.98 -15.27 -2.17
N ALA A 84 -24.10 -15.58 -3.12
CA ALA A 84 -24.02 -16.89 -3.77
C ALA A 84 -23.93 -18.05 -2.76
N ARG A 85 -23.23 -17.82 -1.65
CA ARG A 85 -23.02 -18.84 -0.61
C ARG A 85 -24.19 -19.03 0.36
N LEU A 86 -24.99 -17.98 0.58
CA LEU A 86 -26.15 -18.04 1.47
C LEU A 86 -27.40 -18.58 0.76
N LEU A 87 -27.42 -18.60 -0.57
CA LEU A 87 -28.44 -19.32 -1.31
C LEU A 87 -28.21 -20.83 -1.14
N PRO A 88 -29.27 -21.62 -0.79
CA PRO A 88 -29.16 -23.06 -0.68
C PRO A 88 -28.80 -23.65 -2.05
N SER A 89 -27.54 -24.00 -2.20
CA SER A 89 -26.99 -24.67 -3.37
C SER A 89 -27.49 -26.12 -3.36
N GLY A 90 -28.50 -26.39 -4.17
CA GLY A 90 -28.45 -27.65 -4.93
C GLY A 90 -27.15 -27.65 -5.74
N GLU A 91 -26.59 -28.82 -5.95
CA GLU A 91 -25.35 -29.14 -6.68
C GLU A 91 -24.82 -28.05 -7.63
N VAL A 92 -23.50 -27.81 -7.62
CA VAL A 92 -22.80 -26.91 -8.57
C VAL A 92 -23.08 -27.38 -10.00
N GLU A 93 -24.16 -26.88 -10.60
CA GLU A 93 -24.65 -27.32 -11.90
C GLU A 93 -24.41 -26.26 -13.00
N ASP A 94 -24.25 -24.99 -12.62
CA ASP A 94 -24.19 -23.86 -13.55
C ASP A 94 -22.81 -23.17 -13.66
N GLU A 95 -22.51 -22.63 -14.84
CA GLU A 95 -21.26 -21.91 -15.18
C GLU A 95 -21.02 -20.68 -14.27
N GLU A 96 -22.10 -20.05 -13.80
CA GLU A 96 -22.05 -18.85 -12.95
C GLU A 96 -21.48 -19.15 -11.55
N ASP A 97 -21.83 -20.30 -10.98
CA ASP A 97 -21.28 -20.75 -9.69
C ASP A 97 -19.78 -21.06 -9.79
N LEU A 98 -19.34 -21.64 -10.91
CA LEU A 98 -17.92 -21.89 -11.17
C LEU A 98 -17.13 -20.56 -11.28
N ALA A 99 -17.67 -19.58 -12.01
CA ALA A 99 -17.05 -18.26 -12.14
C ALA A 99 -16.92 -17.54 -10.79
N LEU A 100 -17.91 -17.68 -9.91
CA LEU A 100 -17.88 -17.11 -8.56
C LEU A 100 -16.81 -17.77 -7.68
N LEU A 101 -16.63 -19.10 -7.77
CA LEU A 101 -15.55 -19.81 -7.10
C LEU A 101 -14.17 -19.36 -7.61
N GLU A 102 -14.01 -19.14 -8.91
CA GLU A 102 -12.77 -18.63 -9.48
C GLU A 102 -12.49 -17.18 -9.01
N ALA A 103 -13.51 -16.32 -8.99
CA ALA A 103 -13.39 -14.94 -8.52
C ALA A 103 -12.93 -14.87 -7.06
N ARG A 104 -13.43 -15.78 -6.21
CA ARG A 104 -12.97 -15.95 -4.83
C ARG A 104 -11.47 -16.27 -4.77
N ASP A 105 -11.02 -17.23 -5.56
CA ASP A 105 -9.63 -17.68 -5.54
C ASP A 105 -8.68 -16.59 -6.08
N ILE A 106 -9.11 -15.84 -7.10
CA ILE A 106 -8.39 -14.66 -7.60
C ILE A 106 -8.27 -13.59 -6.52
N LEU A 107 -9.36 -13.30 -5.79
CA LEU A 107 -9.34 -12.34 -4.69
C LEU A 107 -8.33 -12.74 -3.61
N PHE A 108 -8.32 -14.02 -3.22
CA PHE A 108 -7.38 -14.55 -2.24
C PHE A 108 -5.93 -14.49 -2.74
N ALA A 109 -5.68 -14.83 -4.00
CA ALA A 109 -4.34 -14.73 -4.59
C ALA A 109 -3.82 -13.28 -4.54
N ARG A 110 -4.66 -12.30 -4.86
CA ARG A 110 -4.32 -10.87 -4.77
C ARG A 110 -4.05 -10.43 -3.33
N LEU A 111 -4.84 -10.88 -2.36
CA LEU A 111 -4.62 -10.59 -0.95
C LEU A 111 -3.27 -11.13 -0.47
N LEU A 112 -2.93 -12.37 -0.84
CA LEU A 112 -1.64 -12.98 -0.48
C LEU A 112 -0.47 -12.25 -1.15
N GLN A 113 -0.63 -11.86 -2.41
CA GLN A 113 0.37 -11.08 -3.14
C GLN A 113 0.59 -9.72 -2.49
N TYR A 114 -0.49 -9.00 -2.14
CA TYR A 114 -0.40 -7.70 -1.46
C TYR A 114 0.30 -7.84 -0.10
N ARG A 115 -0.04 -8.86 0.68
CA ARG A 115 0.64 -9.16 1.94
C ARG A 115 2.15 -9.36 1.75
N ALA A 116 2.55 -10.17 0.78
CA ALA A 116 3.96 -10.44 0.50
C ALA A 116 4.72 -9.15 0.13
N PHE A 117 4.11 -8.29 -0.70
CA PHE A 117 4.70 -6.99 -1.02
C PHE A 117 4.77 -6.06 0.18
N LYS A 118 3.76 -6.05 1.05
CA LYS A 118 3.76 -5.24 2.28
C LYS A 118 4.92 -5.64 3.21
N GLU A 119 5.17 -6.94 3.35
CA GLU A 119 6.29 -7.48 4.15
C GLU A 119 7.66 -7.10 3.55
N ILE A 120 7.81 -7.19 2.23
CA ILE A 120 9.05 -6.77 1.54
C ILE A 120 9.27 -5.26 1.63
N ALA A 121 8.20 -4.46 1.46
CA ALA A 121 8.26 -3.01 1.57
C ALA A 121 8.72 -2.59 2.98
N ALA A 122 8.22 -3.23 4.03
CA ALA A 122 8.68 -3.00 5.40
C ALA A 122 10.17 -3.33 5.58
N THR A 123 10.64 -4.41 4.94
CA THR A 123 12.06 -4.80 4.97
C THR A 123 12.95 -3.77 4.26
N PHE A 124 12.50 -3.22 3.12
CA PHE A 124 13.21 -2.15 2.44
C PHE A 124 13.22 -0.85 3.23
N ALA A 125 12.10 -0.47 3.84
CA ALA A 125 12.03 0.71 4.69
C ALA A 125 13.06 0.64 5.84
N ALA A 126 13.16 -0.50 6.52
CA ALA A 126 14.14 -0.72 7.57
C ALA A 126 15.60 -0.64 7.05
N GLN A 127 15.87 -1.21 5.87
CA GLN A 127 17.21 -1.14 5.27
C GLN A 127 17.59 0.28 4.86
N ILE A 128 16.65 1.05 4.31
CA ILE A 128 16.86 2.45 3.95
C ILE A 128 17.17 3.27 5.20
N GLU A 129 16.41 3.09 6.28
CA GLU A 129 16.66 3.79 7.55
C GLU A 129 18.03 3.47 8.15
N ALA A 130 18.50 2.22 8.01
CA ALA A 130 19.83 1.81 8.44
C ALA A 130 20.94 2.40 7.53
N ALA A 131 20.71 2.42 6.22
CA ALA A 131 21.63 2.98 5.24
C ALA A 131 21.76 4.51 5.38
N ASP A 132 20.69 5.21 5.75
CA ASP A 132 20.69 6.66 5.97
C ASP A 132 21.61 7.07 7.14
N LYS A 133 21.86 6.15 8.07
CA LYS A 133 22.81 6.31 9.19
C LYS A 133 24.25 5.92 8.81
N SER A 134 24.48 5.48 7.58
CA SER A 134 25.78 5.02 7.08
C SER A 134 26.39 6.09 6.17
N PHE A 135 27.57 6.58 6.55
CA PHE A 135 28.28 7.60 5.78
C PHE A 135 29.51 7.02 5.10
N ALA A 136 29.73 7.40 3.84
CA ALA A 136 30.97 7.06 3.15
C ALA A 136 32.16 7.69 3.89
N ARG A 137 33.16 6.86 4.17
CA ARG A 137 34.43 7.33 4.72
C ARG A 137 35.22 8.03 3.61
N VAL A 138 35.14 9.36 3.56
CA VAL A 138 35.96 10.16 2.64
C VAL A 138 37.37 10.29 3.22
N VAL A 139 38.28 9.45 2.76
CA VAL A 139 39.70 9.49 3.14
C VAL A 139 40.53 9.64 1.87
N ALA A 140 41.68 10.32 2.00
CA ALA A 140 42.66 10.39 0.95
C ALA A 140 43.07 8.97 0.51
N LEU A 141 43.35 8.79 -0.78
CA LEU A 141 43.91 7.53 -1.25
C LEU A 141 45.24 7.25 -0.52
N ASP A 142 45.53 5.97 -0.32
CA ASP A 142 46.85 5.54 0.15
C ASP A 142 47.96 6.18 -0.71
N PRO A 143 49.06 6.67 -0.12
CA PRO A 143 50.12 7.36 -0.86
C PRO A 143 50.68 6.53 -2.04
N GLY A 144 50.73 5.20 -1.91
CA GLY A 144 51.15 4.31 -2.99
C GLY A 144 50.19 4.31 -4.18
N LEU A 145 48.88 4.36 -3.93
CA LEU A 145 47.84 4.47 -4.96
C LEU A 145 47.78 5.88 -5.55
N SER A 146 47.99 6.90 -4.73
CA SER A 146 47.98 8.29 -5.18
C SER A 146 49.12 8.58 -6.16
N ALA A 147 50.26 7.88 -6.04
CA ALA A 147 51.40 7.97 -6.96
C ALA A 147 51.16 7.26 -8.31
N LEU A 148 50.17 6.36 -8.39
CA LEU A 148 49.78 5.65 -9.62
C LEU A 148 48.70 6.38 -10.41
N LEU A 149 48.16 7.49 -9.88
CA LEU A 149 47.16 8.27 -10.59
C LEU A 149 47.78 8.82 -11.88
N PRO A 150 47.09 8.69 -13.02
CA PRO A 150 47.58 9.27 -14.26
C PRO A 150 47.64 10.79 -14.11
N GLU A 151 48.54 11.42 -14.86
CA GLU A 151 48.61 12.86 -14.91
C GLU A 151 47.24 13.43 -15.32
N VAL A 152 46.68 14.28 -14.45
CA VAL A 152 45.36 14.88 -14.70
C VAL A 152 45.51 15.93 -15.78
N LEU A 153 45.39 15.49 -17.03
CA LEU A 153 45.26 16.36 -18.17
C LEU A 153 43.84 16.93 -18.15
N ILE A 154 43.68 18.10 -17.53
CA ILE A 154 42.46 18.89 -17.65
C ILE A 154 42.41 19.36 -19.11
N GLY A 155 41.86 18.52 -19.98
CA GLY A 155 41.74 18.73 -21.43
C GLY A 155 40.71 19.81 -21.80
N VAL A 156 40.48 20.77 -20.91
CA VAL A 156 39.56 21.88 -21.09
C VAL A 156 40.29 23.20 -20.87
N GLY A 157 40.30 24.05 -21.89
CA GLY A 157 40.75 25.43 -21.77
C GLY A 157 39.72 26.31 -21.05
N PRO A 158 40.07 27.57 -20.73
CA PRO A 158 39.23 28.48 -19.95
C PRO A 158 37.81 28.66 -20.52
N ALA A 159 37.67 28.74 -21.85
CA ALA A 159 36.37 28.89 -22.50
C ALA A 159 35.46 27.66 -22.33
N ARG A 160 36.03 26.45 -22.44
CA ARG A 160 35.27 25.20 -22.25
C ARG A 160 34.93 24.97 -20.78
N PHE A 161 35.81 25.37 -19.88
CA PHE A 161 35.53 25.39 -18.45
C PHE A 161 34.36 26.32 -18.11
N ALA A 162 34.36 27.55 -18.65
CA ALA A 162 33.26 28.50 -18.48
C ALA A 162 31.92 27.94 -18.98
N ALA A 163 31.88 27.29 -20.14
CA ALA A 163 30.67 26.66 -20.66
C ALA A 163 30.14 25.51 -19.79
N ILE A 164 31.03 24.71 -19.20
CA ILE A 164 30.64 23.65 -18.25
C ILE A 164 30.08 24.25 -16.97
N ALA A 165 30.75 25.29 -16.44
CA ALA A 165 30.31 25.99 -15.24
C ALA A 165 28.94 26.64 -15.46
N GLU A 166 28.72 27.32 -16.58
CA GLU A 166 27.42 27.88 -16.96
C GLU A 166 26.34 26.80 -16.97
N ARG A 167 26.59 25.65 -17.58
CA ARG A 167 25.62 24.54 -17.62
C ARG A 167 25.30 23.95 -16.24
N CYS A 168 26.30 23.85 -15.35
CA CYS A 168 26.11 23.28 -14.01
C CYS A 168 25.49 24.27 -13.02
N LEU A 169 25.80 25.57 -13.16
CA LEU A 169 25.34 26.64 -12.27
C LEU A 169 24.03 27.28 -12.75
N THR A 170 23.59 27.00 -13.98
CA THR A 170 22.26 27.41 -14.44
C THR A 170 21.20 26.68 -13.63
N PRO A 171 20.33 27.41 -12.89
CA PRO A 171 19.25 26.77 -12.14
C PRO A 171 18.35 26.00 -13.09
N LYS A 172 18.03 24.75 -12.74
CA LYS A 172 17.08 23.94 -13.50
C LYS A 172 15.75 24.69 -13.57
N THR A 173 15.15 24.76 -14.76
CA THR A 173 13.81 25.33 -14.93
C THR A 173 12.86 24.60 -13.97
N PRO A 174 12.00 25.31 -13.22
CA PRO A 174 11.05 24.67 -12.33
C PRO A 174 10.21 23.68 -13.14
N PRO A 175 10.04 22.43 -12.66
CA PRO A 175 9.25 21.44 -13.37
C PRO A 175 7.81 21.95 -13.50
N VAL A 176 7.36 22.16 -14.73
CA VAL A 176 5.96 22.51 -15.02
C VAL A 176 5.20 21.20 -15.24
N VAL A 177 4.25 20.91 -14.36
CA VAL A 177 3.31 19.80 -14.55
C VAL A 177 2.27 20.24 -15.58
N ALA A 178 2.13 19.50 -16.67
CA ALA A 178 1.16 19.82 -17.71
C ALA A 178 -0.27 19.59 -17.18
N VAL A 179 -1.04 20.68 -16.99
CA VAL A 179 -2.45 20.64 -16.59
C VAL A 179 -3.42 20.45 -17.77
N GLN A 180 -2.91 20.03 -18.93
CA GLN A 180 -3.67 19.91 -20.19
C GLN A 180 -4.59 18.68 -20.24
N HIS A 181 -4.59 17.88 -19.16
CA HIS A 181 -5.43 16.69 -18.99
C HIS A 181 -6.55 16.88 -17.96
N LEU A 182 -6.78 18.12 -17.49
CA LEU A 182 -7.97 18.55 -16.74
C LEU A 182 -8.99 19.17 -17.71
#